data_AF-A0A7S0Y6D9-F1
#
_entry.id   AF-A0A7S0Y6D9-F1
#
_cell.length_a   1.000
_cell.length_b   1.000
_cell.length_c   1.000
_cell.angle_alpha   90.00
_cell.angle_beta   90.00
_cell.angle_gamma   90.00
#
_symmetry.space_group_name_H-M   'P 1'
#
loop_
_entity.id
_entity.type
_entity.pdbx_description
1 polymer ?
#
loop_
_entity_poly.entity_id
_entity_poly.type
_entity_poly.pdbx_seq_one_letter_code
_entity_poly.pdbx_strand_id
1 'polypeptide(L)'
;MPVKVVERILELMDKKMMGKRGEGSNSSGRTNAARSKDMHGQQGIHYAALQGSVEVIRALVRKHGVDVECRDDKGATALHSAATSGNAESVSELVGIHSADIEAFDNDGFTAIHHASNQGKDSCLERLIRLRGD
;
A
#
# COMPACT_ATOMS: atom_id res chain seq x y z
N MET A 1 19.16 1.25 -1.17
CA MET A 1 19.08 -0.22 -1.39
C MET A 1 19.27 -0.53 -2.88
N PRO A 2 20.00 -1.61 -3.24
CA PRO A 2 20.17 -2.02 -4.64
C PRO A 2 18.84 -2.56 -5.22
N VAL A 3 18.59 -2.29 -6.50
CA VAL A 3 17.33 -2.62 -7.21
C VAL A 3 16.91 -4.08 -7.02
N LYS A 4 17.88 -5.01 -7.03
CA LYS A 4 17.67 -6.45 -6.85
C LYS A 4 17.02 -6.84 -5.51
N VAL A 5 17.23 -6.04 -4.44
CA VAL A 5 16.63 -6.32 -3.12
C VAL A 5 15.15 -5.98 -3.12
N VAL A 6 14.76 -4.89 -3.77
CA VAL A 6 13.33 -4.52 -3.91
C VAL A 6 12.61 -5.52 -4.81
N GLU A 7 13.20 -5.90 -5.95
CA GLU A 7 12.64 -6.94 -6.81
C GLU A 7 12.46 -8.25 -6.05
N ARG A 8 13.44 -8.64 -5.21
CA ARG A 8 13.31 -9.83 -4.36
C ARG A 8 12.21 -9.70 -3.31
N ILE A 9 12.02 -8.52 -2.72
CA ILE A 9 10.92 -8.25 -1.78
C ILE A 9 9.57 -8.39 -2.51
N LEU A 10 9.45 -7.85 -3.71
CA LEU A 10 8.23 -7.97 -4.53
C LEU A 10 7.96 -9.42 -4.94
N GLU A 11 8.98 -10.17 -5.37
CA GLU A 11 8.86 -11.61 -5.64
C GLU A 11 8.39 -12.41 -4.41
N LEU A 12 8.89 -12.05 -3.21
CA LEU A 12 8.50 -12.70 -1.96
C LEU A 12 7.07 -12.30 -1.54
N MET A 13 6.68 -11.05 -1.79
CA MET A 13 5.30 -10.58 -1.61
C MET A 13 4.36 -11.34 -2.55
N ASP A 14 4.69 -11.47 -3.85
CA ASP A 14 3.91 -12.23 -4.84
C ASP A 14 3.72 -13.69 -4.38
N LYS A 15 4.80 -14.36 -3.94
CA LYS A 15 4.71 -15.73 -3.43
C LYS A 15 3.81 -15.88 -2.20
N LYS A 16 3.75 -14.84 -1.35
CA LYS A 16 2.89 -14.82 -0.17
C LYS A 16 1.43 -14.47 -0.53
N MET A 17 1.22 -13.63 -1.55
CA MET A 17 -0.09 -13.27 -2.12
C MET A 17 -0.77 -14.45 -2.85
N MET A 18 -0.01 -15.33 -3.49
CA MET A 18 -0.51 -16.45 -4.29
C MET A 18 -0.80 -17.74 -3.49
N GLY A 19 -1.31 -17.62 -2.25
CA GLY A 19 -1.58 -18.75 -1.34
C GLY A 19 -1.92 -20.07 -2.05
N LYS A 20 -0.93 -20.99 -2.09
CA LYS A 20 -0.97 -22.33 -2.69
C LYS A 20 -1.97 -22.48 -3.85
N ARG A 21 -1.64 -22.07 -5.08
CA ARG A 21 -2.23 -22.69 -6.27
C ARG A 21 -1.23 -22.80 -7.42
N GLY A 22 -1.32 -23.97 -8.06
CA GLY A 22 -0.31 -24.53 -8.95
C GLY A 22 0.00 -23.73 -10.19
N GLU A 23 1.15 -24.05 -10.75
CA GLU A 23 1.63 -23.66 -12.07
C GLU A 23 0.52 -23.90 -13.10
N GLY A 24 -0.08 -22.82 -13.61
CA GLY A 24 -1.20 -23.00 -14.53
C GLY A 24 -1.90 -21.74 -14.98
N SER A 25 -1.19 -20.85 -15.68
CA SER A 25 -1.75 -20.15 -16.84
C SER A 25 -0.69 -19.28 -17.52
N ASN A 26 -0.29 -19.72 -18.70
CA ASN A 26 0.43 -18.93 -19.69
C ASN A 26 -0.52 -17.86 -20.26
N SER A 27 -0.16 -16.58 -20.14
CA SER A 27 -0.69 -15.55 -21.03
C SER A 27 0.37 -14.48 -21.29
N SER A 28 0.71 -14.34 -22.56
CA SER A 28 1.69 -13.44 -23.14
C SER A 28 1.28 -11.96 -23.04
N GLY A 29 1.28 -11.42 -21.83
CA GLY A 29 1.23 -9.98 -21.57
C GLY A 29 2.24 -9.69 -20.46
N ARG A 30 3.06 -8.66 -20.60
CA ARG A 30 3.92 -8.19 -19.51
C ARG A 30 3.02 -7.63 -18.40
N THR A 31 2.36 -8.49 -17.64
CA THR A 31 1.72 -8.11 -16.38
C THR A 31 2.86 -7.63 -15.49
N ASN A 32 2.96 -6.32 -15.31
CA ASN A 32 3.90 -5.75 -14.35
C ASN A 32 3.53 -6.30 -12.98
N ALA A 33 4.30 -7.29 -12.49
CA ALA A 33 4.02 -8.02 -11.26
C ALA A 33 3.73 -7.09 -10.07
N ALA A 34 4.34 -5.90 -10.07
CA ALA A 34 4.11 -4.86 -9.06
C ALA A 34 2.66 -4.37 -8.95
N ARG A 35 1.85 -4.51 -10.01
CA ARG A 35 0.41 -4.15 -10.03
C ARG A 35 -0.50 -5.38 -9.93
N SER A 36 0.05 -6.57 -9.75
CA SER A 36 -0.74 -7.77 -9.53
C SER A 36 -1.53 -7.61 -8.23
N LYS A 37 -2.75 -8.15 -8.23
CA LYS A 37 -3.63 -8.16 -7.07
C LYS A 37 -3.70 -9.58 -6.53
N ASP A 38 -3.77 -9.70 -5.21
CA ASP A 38 -4.09 -10.96 -4.54
C ASP A 38 -5.60 -11.24 -4.51
N MET A 39 -6.01 -12.27 -3.76
CA MET A 39 -7.41 -12.67 -3.61
C MET A 39 -8.28 -11.69 -2.80
N HIS A 40 -7.69 -10.62 -2.26
CA HIS A 40 -8.36 -9.53 -1.55
C HIS A 40 -8.25 -8.21 -2.33
N GLY A 41 -7.78 -8.25 -3.57
CA GLY A 41 -7.58 -7.07 -4.40
C GLY A 41 -6.34 -6.26 -4.03
N GLN A 42 -5.53 -6.72 -3.07
CA GLN A 42 -4.37 -5.98 -2.58
C GLN A 42 -3.20 -6.11 -3.54
N GLN A 43 -2.62 -4.96 -3.87
CA GLN A 43 -1.32 -4.85 -4.55
C GLN A 43 -0.19 -4.72 -3.53
N GLY A 44 1.05 -4.94 -3.98
CA GLY A 44 2.26 -4.84 -3.15
C GLY A 44 2.40 -3.53 -2.35
N ILE A 45 1.82 -2.41 -2.84
CA ILE A 45 1.87 -1.13 -2.13
C ILE A 45 1.06 -1.13 -0.82
N HIS A 46 -0.04 -1.88 -0.73
CA HIS A 46 -0.81 -2.05 0.51
C HIS A 46 0.03 -2.76 1.56
N TYR A 47 0.72 -3.84 1.16
CA TYR A 47 1.63 -4.58 2.02
C TYR A 47 2.83 -3.75 2.45
N ALA A 48 3.45 -3.00 1.53
CA ALA A 48 4.56 -2.12 1.85
C ALA A 48 4.15 -1.04 2.86
N ALA A 49 2.97 -0.45 2.69
CA ALA A 49 2.39 0.52 3.61
C ALA A 49 2.08 -0.09 4.98
N LEU A 50 1.45 -1.27 5.01
CA LEU A 50 1.15 -2.04 6.23
C LEU A 50 2.41 -2.44 7.00
N GLN A 51 3.52 -2.71 6.31
CA GLN A 51 4.81 -3.09 6.92
C GLN A 51 5.72 -1.89 7.22
N GLY A 52 5.35 -0.67 6.83
CA GLY A 52 6.15 0.52 7.10
C GLY A 52 7.35 0.68 6.15
N SER A 53 7.37 -0.05 5.04
CA SER A 53 8.51 -0.11 4.13
C SER A 53 8.49 1.04 3.11
N VAL A 54 8.85 2.24 3.56
CA VAL A 54 8.87 3.48 2.76
C VAL A 54 9.67 3.34 1.46
N GLU A 55 10.81 2.65 1.48
CA GLU A 55 11.62 2.47 0.27
C GLU A 55 10.94 1.59 -0.77
N VAL A 56 10.15 0.61 -0.33
CA VAL A 56 9.36 -0.25 -1.22
C VAL A 56 8.21 0.55 -1.81
N ILE A 57 7.52 1.37 -1.01
CA ILE A 57 6.48 2.30 -1.49
C ILE A 57 7.05 3.20 -2.59
N ARG A 58 8.19 3.87 -2.32
CA ARG A 58 8.88 4.73 -3.29
C ARG A 58 9.22 4.01 -4.58
N ALA A 59 9.74 2.78 -4.47
CA ALA A 59 10.13 2.00 -5.65
C ALA A 59 8.90 1.58 -6.46
N LEU A 60 7.84 1.11 -5.81
CA LEU A 60 6.59 0.73 -6.45
C LEU A 60 5.99 1.89 -7.24
N VAL A 61 5.87 3.08 -6.62
CA VAL A 61 5.31 4.25 -7.29
C VAL A 61 6.24 4.78 -8.38
N ARG A 62 7.51 5.08 -8.06
CA ARG A 62 8.42 5.78 -9.01
C ARG A 62 9.00 4.90 -10.10
N LYS A 63 9.30 3.63 -9.81
CA LYS A 63 9.98 2.73 -10.75
C LYS A 63 9.02 1.79 -11.47
N HIS A 64 8.00 1.32 -10.77
CA HIS A 64 7.02 0.39 -11.32
C HIS A 64 5.70 1.06 -11.71
N GLY A 65 5.54 2.36 -11.45
CA GLY A 65 4.35 3.12 -11.80
C GLY A 65 3.09 2.59 -11.15
N VAL A 66 3.19 2.02 -9.95
CA VAL A 66 2.00 1.63 -9.19
C VAL A 66 1.22 2.89 -8.85
N ASP A 67 -0.09 2.83 -9.07
CA ASP A 67 -1.01 3.90 -8.71
C ASP A 67 -1.13 3.96 -7.18
N VAL A 68 -0.84 5.13 -6.60
CA VAL A 68 -0.91 5.34 -5.15
C VAL A 68 -2.35 5.24 -4.62
N GLU A 69 -3.34 5.54 -5.49
CA GLU A 69 -4.77 5.48 -5.20
C GLU A 69 -5.41 4.14 -5.56
N CYS A 70 -4.59 3.12 -5.86
CA CYS A 70 -5.12 1.80 -6.12
C CYS A 70 -5.89 1.29 -4.89
N ARG A 71 -7.04 0.67 -5.15
CA ARG A 71 -7.94 0.15 -4.12
C ARG A 71 -7.96 -1.38 -4.11
N ASP A 72 -7.98 -1.93 -2.91
CA ASP A 72 -8.30 -3.34 -2.66
C ASP A 72 -9.80 -3.61 -2.77
N ASP A 73 -10.24 -4.86 -2.55
CA ASP A 73 -11.64 -5.23 -2.71
C ASP A 73 -12.59 -4.57 -1.69
N LYS A 74 -12.03 -4.00 -0.61
CA LYS A 74 -12.77 -3.21 0.39
C LYS A 74 -12.74 -1.72 0.09
N GLY A 75 -12.17 -1.32 -1.05
CA GLY A 75 -12.00 0.09 -1.38
C GLY A 75 -10.86 0.76 -0.62
N ALA A 76 -10.09 0.02 0.18
CA ALA A 76 -9.01 0.59 0.98
C ALA A 76 -7.79 0.85 0.10
N THR A 77 -7.12 1.98 0.36
CA THR A 77 -5.87 2.39 -0.29
C THR A 77 -4.65 2.00 0.55
N ALA A 78 -3.45 2.23 0.02
CA ALA A 78 -2.21 2.07 0.78
C ALA A 78 -2.19 2.98 2.04
N LEU A 79 -2.83 4.15 2.00
CA LEU A 79 -2.89 5.06 3.14
C LEU A 79 -3.71 4.48 4.30
N HIS A 80 -4.82 3.82 4.00
CA HIS A 80 -5.60 3.06 4.98
C HIS A 80 -4.73 1.98 5.64
N SER A 81 -4.00 1.21 4.82
CA SER A 81 -3.12 0.14 5.31
C SER A 81 -2.03 0.67 6.26
N ALA A 82 -1.38 1.79 5.92
CA ALA A 82 -0.38 2.43 6.79
C ALA A 82 -0.99 2.93 8.12
N ALA A 83 -2.20 3.51 8.05
CA ALA A 83 -2.90 4.02 9.22
C ALA A 83 -3.34 2.89 10.17
N THR A 84 -3.85 1.78 9.63
CA THR A 84 -4.24 0.59 10.41
C THR A 84 -3.06 0.00 11.19
N SER A 85 -1.86 -0.07 10.59
CA SER A 85 -0.67 -0.61 11.25
C SER A 85 0.09 0.39 12.13
N GLY A 86 -0.22 1.69 12.01
CA GLY A 86 0.45 2.74 12.78
C GLY A 86 1.76 3.25 12.17
N ASN A 87 1.98 3.02 10.88
CA ASN A 87 3.22 3.44 10.19
C ASN A 87 3.18 4.91 9.76
N ALA A 88 3.44 5.82 10.69
CA ALA A 88 3.37 7.27 10.46
C ALA A 88 4.35 7.77 9.38
N GLU A 89 5.49 7.10 9.19
CA GLU A 89 6.42 7.42 8.10
C GLU A 89 5.85 7.07 6.73
N SER A 90 5.20 5.91 6.59
CA SER A 90 4.48 5.54 5.36
C SER A 90 3.33 6.51 5.07
N VAL A 91 2.59 6.95 6.09
CA VAL A 91 1.56 8.00 5.93
C VAL A 91 2.18 9.28 5.36
N SER A 92 3.31 9.70 5.91
CA SER A 92 4.02 10.92 5.48
C SER A 92 4.54 10.80 4.06
N GLU A 93 5.07 9.64 3.68
CA GLU A 93 5.53 9.39 2.31
C GLU A 93 4.36 9.41 1.32
N LEU A 94 3.28 8.67 1.62
CA LEU A 94 2.13 8.53 0.73
C LEU A 94 1.48 9.89 0.46
N VAL A 95 1.19 10.67 1.52
CA VAL A 95 0.53 11.98 1.38
C VAL A 95 1.51 13.06 0.91
N GLY A 96 2.66 13.20 1.57
CA GLY A 96 3.56 14.33 1.33
C GLY A 96 4.39 14.23 0.05
N ILE A 97 4.77 13.02 -0.36
CA ILE A 97 5.65 12.82 -1.52
C ILE A 97 4.88 12.28 -2.73
N HIS A 98 3.88 11.44 -2.49
CA HIS A 98 3.09 10.82 -3.54
C HIS A 98 1.68 11.40 -3.70
N SER A 99 1.35 12.45 -2.92
CA SER A 99 0.09 13.19 -3.02
C SER A 99 -1.15 12.29 -2.92
N ALA A 100 -1.07 11.25 -2.07
CA ALA A 100 -2.21 10.40 -1.80
C ALA A 100 -3.35 11.19 -1.18
N ASP A 101 -4.59 10.87 -1.57
CA ASP A 101 -5.78 11.53 -1.06
C ASP A 101 -6.03 11.15 0.41
N ILE A 102 -5.83 12.13 1.29
CA ILE A 102 -5.99 11.98 2.74
C ILE A 102 -7.46 11.84 3.18
N GLU A 103 -8.41 12.19 2.29
CA GLU A 103 -9.86 12.07 2.47
C GLU A 103 -10.45 10.87 1.71
N ALA A 104 -9.63 10.02 1.09
CA ALA A 104 -10.12 8.84 0.39
C ALA A 104 -10.95 7.97 1.34
N PHE A 105 -12.15 7.61 0.90
CA PHE A 105 -13.03 6.66 1.59
C PHE A 105 -12.82 5.23 1.07
N ASP A 106 -12.87 4.27 2.00
CA ASP A 106 -13.11 2.87 1.69
C ASP A 106 -14.62 2.59 1.45
N ASN A 107 -14.98 1.33 1.17
CA ASN A 107 -16.36 0.94 0.87
C ASN A 107 -17.31 1.09 2.07
N ASP A 108 -16.78 1.13 3.29
CA ASP A 108 -17.54 1.31 4.52
C ASP A 108 -17.69 2.79 4.90
N GLY A 109 -17.14 3.71 4.08
CA GLY A 109 -17.19 5.15 4.31
C GLY A 109 -16.18 5.63 5.35
N PHE A 110 -15.13 4.85 5.62
CA PHE A 110 -14.05 5.24 6.51
C PHE A 110 -12.85 5.77 5.73
N THR A 111 -12.23 6.81 6.29
CA THR A 111 -10.93 7.32 5.83
C THR A 111 -9.79 6.76 6.67
N ALA A 112 -8.54 6.98 6.24
CA ALA A 112 -7.36 6.55 6.99
C ALA A 112 -7.35 7.02 8.47
N ILE A 113 -7.90 8.20 8.78
CA ILE A 113 -7.96 8.69 10.16
C ILE A 113 -8.89 7.84 11.05
N HIS A 114 -9.99 7.34 10.49
CA HIS A 114 -10.91 6.44 11.18
C HIS A 114 -10.23 5.12 11.51
N HIS A 115 -9.46 4.56 10.56
CA HIS A 115 -8.67 3.35 10.77
C HIS A 115 -7.61 3.53 11.85
N ALA A 116 -6.84 4.62 11.81
CA ALA A 116 -5.86 4.93 12.87
C ALA A 116 -6.53 5.05 14.25
N SER A 117 -7.68 5.73 14.32
CA SER A 117 -8.42 5.96 15.56
C SER A 117 -8.95 4.66 16.16
N ASN A 118 -9.61 3.82 15.33
CA ASN A 118 -10.16 2.53 15.76
C ASN A 118 -9.08 1.56 16.26
N GLN A 119 -7.86 1.70 15.76
CA GLN A 119 -6.72 0.84 16.10
C GLN A 119 -5.79 1.43 17.17
N GLY A 120 -6.12 2.60 17.74
CA GLY A 120 -5.32 3.29 18.75
C GLY A 120 -3.93 3.68 18.26
N LYS A 121 -3.80 4.13 17.01
CA LYS A 121 -2.51 4.49 16.38
C LYS A 121 -2.25 5.98 16.50
N ASP A 122 -1.98 6.45 17.71
CA ASP A 122 -1.81 7.87 18.04
C ASP A 122 -0.78 8.58 17.13
N SER A 123 0.34 7.93 16.84
CA SER A 123 1.39 8.50 15.96
C SER A 123 0.90 8.75 14.53
N CYS A 124 0.04 7.88 14.00
CA CYS A 124 -0.58 8.08 12.70
C CYS A 124 -1.70 9.12 12.77
N LEU A 125 -2.47 9.14 13.86
CA LEU A 125 -3.53 10.12 14.08
C LEU A 125 -2.96 11.54 14.08
N GLU A 126 -1.95 11.79 14.91
CA GLU A 126 -1.24 13.08 14.95
C GLU A 126 -0.67 13.47 13.59
N ARG A 127 -0.09 12.50 12.87
CA ARG A 127 0.48 12.76 11.55
C ARG A 127 -0.59 13.14 10.53
N LEU A 128 -1.69 12.40 10.47
CA LEU A 128 -2.81 12.67 9.56
C LEU A 128 -3.46 14.02 9.88
N ILE A 129 -3.63 14.37 11.15
CA ILE A 129 -4.18 15.68 11.56
C ILE A 129 -3.27 16.82 11.10
N ARG A 130 -1.95 16.69 11.29
CA ARG A 130 -1.00 17.70 10.82
C ARG A 130 -1.06 17.88 9.30
N LEU A 131 -1.04 16.79 8.55
CA LEU A 131 -1.06 16.81 7.09
C LEU A 131 -2.37 17.33 6.49
N ARG A 132 -3.49 17.31 7.23
CA ARG A 132 -4.75 17.95 6.80
C ARG A 132 -4.76 19.47 6.99
N GLY A 133 -3.91 19.99 7.87
CA GLY A 133 -3.85 21.41 8.20
C GLY A 133 -2.82 22.20 7.37
N ASP A 134 -1.97 21.52 6.60
CA ASP A 134 -0.95 22.08 5.71
C ASP A 134 -1.50 22.31 4.29
#